data_AF-A0A441USK5-F1
#
_entry.id   AF-A0A441USK5-F1
#
_cell.length_a   1.000
_cell.length_b   1.000
_cell.length_c   1.000
_cell.angle_alpha   90.00
_cell.angle_beta   90.00
_cell.angle_gamma   90.00
#
_symmetry.space_group_name_H-M   'P 1'
#
loop_
_entity.id
_entity.type
_entity.pdbx_description
1 polymer ?
#
loop_
_entity_poly.entity_id
_entity_poly.type
_entity_poly.pdbx_seq_one_letter_code
_entity_poly.pdbx_strand_id
1 'polypeptide(L)'
;PDASVSVEIDPNDMDETRLDALAEIGMTRASLGVQDFDPKVQKAINREQSFLQTKAVVDGVRSRGVTSVNLDLLYGLPHQTRQGISSTVSQALTMEPDRMALFGYAHVPWFKKHQTMIDEAWLPDSVERFAQSQIAAGLMLKAGYQAVGFDHFARSGDALAVAARTRTLHRNFQGYTEDRCDTLIGLGPSSISQFRQGYAQ
;
A
#
# COMPACT_ATOMS: atom_id res chain seq x y z
N PRO A 1 -16.24 -20.09 -5.22
CA PRO A 1 -17.14 -19.06 -5.77
C PRO A 1 -17.12 -17.75 -4.96
N ASP A 2 -16.98 -17.82 -3.64
CA ASP A 2 -17.00 -16.64 -2.75
C ASP A 2 -15.63 -16.24 -2.18
N ALA A 3 -14.53 -16.75 -2.76
CA ALA A 3 -13.19 -16.46 -2.26
C ALA A 3 -12.77 -15.03 -2.66
N SER A 4 -12.20 -14.29 -1.70
CA SER A 4 -11.52 -13.03 -2.01
C SER A 4 -10.11 -13.35 -2.51
N VAL A 5 -9.75 -12.84 -3.68
CA VAL A 5 -8.43 -13.02 -4.30
C VAL A 5 -7.79 -11.65 -4.38
N SER A 6 -6.74 -11.45 -3.58
CA SER A 6 -5.98 -10.20 -3.53
C SER A 6 -4.59 -10.39 -4.11
N VAL A 7 -4.15 -9.46 -4.95
CA VAL A 7 -2.80 -9.48 -5.54
C VAL A 7 -2.11 -8.13 -5.30
N GLU A 8 -0.83 -8.19 -4.94
CA GLU A 8 0.06 -7.03 -4.90
C GLU A 8 0.67 -6.80 -6.28
N ILE A 9 0.62 -5.58 -6.77
CA ILE A 9 0.95 -5.20 -8.14
C ILE A 9 2.02 -4.11 -8.13
N ASP A 10 3.10 -4.34 -8.86
CA ASP A 10 4.01 -3.30 -9.29
C ASP A 10 3.48 -2.70 -10.61
N PRO A 11 3.10 -1.41 -10.66
CA PRO A 11 2.58 -0.81 -11.88
C PRO A 11 3.57 -0.81 -13.06
N ASN A 12 4.87 -1.00 -12.79
CA ASN A 12 5.89 -1.14 -13.83
C ASN A 12 5.88 -2.50 -14.54
N ASP A 13 5.30 -3.53 -13.94
CA ASP A 13 5.26 -4.89 -14.50
C ASP A 13 3.89 -5.24 -15.08
N MET A 14 3.05 -4.23 -15.39
CA MET A 14 1.70 -4.45 -15.87
C MET A 14 1.49 -4.07 -17.34
N ASP A 15 0.83 -4.97 -18.05
CA ASP A 15 0.28 -4.78 -19.39
C ASP A 15 -1.15 -5.36 -19.47
N GLU A 16 -1.82 -5.17 -20.60
CA GLU A 16 -3.19 -5.66 -20.80
C GLU A 16 -3.30 -7.19 -20.64
N THR A 17 -2.31 -7.95 -21.11
CA THR A 17 -2.33 -9.42 -21.03
C THR A 17 -2.24 -9.91 -19.58
N ARG A 18 -1.38 -9.28 -18.76
CA ARG A 18 -1.30 -9.59 -17.33
C ARG A 18 -2.57 -9.15 -16.59
N LEU A 19 -3.15 -8.00 -16.95
CA LEU A 19 -4.44 -7.57 -16.38
C LEU A 19 -5.55 -8.57 -16.70
N ASP A 20 -5.62 -9.07 -17.93
CA ASP A 20 -6.57 -10.11 -18.35
C ASP A 20 -6.35 -11.42 -17.57
N ALA A 21 -5.09 -11.85 -17.41
CA ALA A 21 -4.77 -13.05 -16.65
C ALA A 21 -5.18 -12.92 -15.16
N LEU A 22 -4.95 -11.75 -14.54
CA LEU A 22 -5.39 -11.48 -13.17
C LEU A 22 -6.93 -11.51 -13.04
N ALA A 23 -7.64 -11.05 -14.07
CA ALA A 23 -9.09 -11.15 -14.11
C ALA A 23 -9.56 -12.61 -14.28
N GLU A 24 -8.89 -13.39 -15.11
CA GLU A 24 -9.20 -14.81 -15.36
C GLU A 24 -9.07 -15.66 -14.09
N ILE A 25 -8.09 -15.38 -13.23
CA ILE A 25 -7.96 -16.04 -11.92
C ILE A 25 -8.97 -15.54 -10.88
N GLY A 26 -9.81 -14.57 -11.23
CA GLY A 26 -10.85 -14.02 -10.36
C GLY A 26 -10.34 -13.04 -9.31
N MET A 27 -9.31 -12.24 -9.61
CA MET A 27 -8.83 -11.19 -8.71
C MET A 27 -9.96 -10.22 -8.34
N THR A 28 -10.24 -10.09 -7.04
CA THR A 28 -11.28 -9.18 -6.52
C THR A 28 -10.69 -7.93 -5.88
N ARG A 29 -9.42 -7.98 -5.47
CA ARG A 29 -8.71 -6.88 -4.79
C ARG A 29 -7.31 -6.68 -5.37
N ALA A 30 -6.90 -5.43 -5.52
CA ALA A 30 -5.55 -5.08 -5.96
C ALA A 30 -4.88 -4.14 -4.94
N SER A 31 -3.61 -4.39 -4.62
CA SER A 31 -2.77 -3.46 -3.85
C SER A 31 -1.61 -2.99 -4.72
N LEU A 32 -1.50 -1.69 -4.97
CA LEU A 32 -0.47 -1.15 -5.86
C LEU A 32 0.62 -0.44 -5.06
N GLY A 33 1.86 -0.82 -5.31
CA GLY A 33 3.03 -0.09 -4.82
C GLY A 33 3.20 1.25 -5.54
N VAL A 34 2.89 2.35 -4.87
CA VAL A 34 3.07 3.71 -5.41
C VAL A 34 4.30 4.40 -4.84
N GLN A 35 4.50 4.31 -3.51
CA GLN A 35 5.57 4.93 -2.75
C GLN A 35 5.56 6.47 -2.81
N ASP A 36 5.94 7.06 -3.95
CA ASP A 36 5.95 8.50 -4.21
C ASP A 36 5.80 8.77 -5.72
N PHE A 37 5.27 9.93 -6.13
CA PHE A 37 5.20 10.37 -7.52
C PHE A 37 6.25 11.42 -7.91
N ASP A 38 7.03 11.94 -6.96
CA ASP A 38 8.11 12.89 -7.24
C ASP A 38 9.27 12.18 -7.98
N PRO A 39 9.62 12.59 -9.22
CA PRO A 39 10.69 11.96 -9.98
C PRO A 39 12.06 12.00 -9.27
N LYS A 40 12.32 13.01 -8.44
CA LYS A 40 13.56 13.12 -7.67
C LYS A 40 13.62 12.07 -6.57
N VAL A 41 12.51 11.86 -5.87
CA VAL A 41 12.37 10.81 -4.84
C VAL A 41 12.49 9.44 -5.50
N GLN A 42 11.75 9.21 -6.58
CA GLN A 42 11.77 7.96 -7.35
C GLN A 42 13.16 7.57 -7.85
N LYS A 43 13.89 8.54 -8.43
CA LYS A 43 15.27 8.32 -8.87
C LYS A 43 16.20 7.94 -7.73
N ALA A 44 16.05 8.58 -6.56
CA ALA A 44 16.87 8.28 -5.39
C ALA A 44 16.63 6.87 -4.81
N ILE A 45 15.44 6.29 -5.04
CA ILE A 45 15.12 4.92 -4.64
C ILE A 45 15.15 3.90 -5.81
N ASN A 46 15.61 4.32 -6.98
CA ASN A 46 15.67 3.51 -8.20
C ASN A 46 14.33 2.85 -8.57
N ARG A 47 13.25 3.63 -8.52
CA ARG A 47 11.88 3.18 -8.81
C ARG A 47 11.10 4.24 -9.59
N GLU A 48 11.45 4.39 -10.86
CA GLU A 48 10.73 5.30 -11.77
C GLU A 48 9.38 4.70 -12.15
N GLN A 49 8.29 5.42 -11.88
CA GLN A 49 6.91 4.98 -12.12
C GLN A 49 6.03 6.22 -12.28
N SER A 50 5.39 6.40 -13.43
CA SER A 50 4.59 7.63 -13.61
C SER A 50 3.22 7.54 -12.92
N PHE A 51 2.66 8.70 -12.56
CA PHE A 51 1.27 8.81 -12.14
C PHE A 51 0.31 8.21 -13.18
N LEU A 52 0.50 8.55 -14.46
CA LEU A 52 -0.39 8.09 -15.54
C LEU A 52 -0.35 6.56 -15.71
N GLN A 53 0.82 5.95 -15.60
CA GLN A 53 0.97 4.50 -15.62
C GLN A 53 0.25 3.84 -14.44
N THR A 54 0.43 4.36 -13.23
CA THR A 54 -0.27 3.88 -12.04
C THR A 54 -1.78 3.97 -12.22
N LYS A 55 -2.26 5.13 -12.70
CA LYS A 55 -3.67 5.35 -12.98
C LYS A 55 -4.20 4.38 -14.03
N ALA A 56 -3.45 4.11 -15.09
CA ALA A 56 -3.85 3.14 -16.11
C ALA A 56 -4.02 1.73 -15.52
N VAL A 57 -3.15 1.31 -14.60
CA VAL A 57 -3.30 0.03 -13.89
C VAL A 57 -4.53 0.03 -12.99
N VAL A 58 -4.77 1.10 -12.21
CA VAL A 58 -5.98 1.23 -11.36
C VAL A 58 -7.26 1.14 -12.20
N ASP A 59 -7.32 1.89 -13.30
CA ASP A 59 -8.47 1.88 -14.20
C ASP A 59 -8.63 0.50 -14.86
N GLY A 60 -7.52 -0.13 -15.24
CA GLY A 60 -7.46 -1.42 -15.91
C GLY A 60 -7.89 -2.60 -15.04
N VAL A 61 -7.56 -2.61 -13.74
CA VAL A 61 -8.06 -3.64 -12.81
C VAL A 61 -9.54 -3.44 -12.50
N ARG A 62 -10.01 -2.18 -12.37
CA ARG A 62 -11.41 -1.86 -12.10
C ARG A 62 -12.33 -2.22 -13.26
N SER A 63 -11.91 -1.94 -14.50
CA SER A 63 -12.68 -2.32 -15.70
C SER A 63 -12.85 -3.85 -15.83
N ARG A 64 -12.00 -4.62 -15.14
CA ARG A 64 -12.02 -6.08 -15.09
C ARG A 64 -12.67 -6.65 -13.82
N GLY A 65 -13.36 -5.82 -13.05
CA GLY A 65 -14.20 -6.26 -11.93
C GLY A 65 -13.53 -6.29 -10.56
N VAL A 66 -12.31 -5.76 -10.41
CA VAL A 66 -11.73 -5.51 -9.08
C VAL A 66 -12.61 -4.49 -8.34
N THR A 67 -13.05 -4.86 -7.14
CA THR A 67 -13.99 -4.08 -6.33
C THR A 67 -13.33 -3.25 -5.24
N SER A 68 -12.07 -3.53 -4.93
CA SER A 68 -11.31 -2.76 -3.94
C SER A 68 -9.85 -2.60 -4.36
N VAL A 69 -9.42 -1.34 -4.47
CA VAL A 69 -8.04 -0.95 -4.78
C VAL A 69 -7.39 -0.32 -3.54
N ASN A 70 -6.22 -0.82 -3.16
CA ASN A 70 -5.33 -0.22 -2.19
C ASN A 70 -4.14 0.45 -2.89
N LEU A 71 -3.71 1.62 -2.39
CA LEU A 71 -2.45 2.26 -2.81
C LEU A 71 -1.50 2.35 -1.62
N ASP A 72 -0.29 1.83 -1.80
CA ASP A 72 0.78 1.86 -0.80
C ASP A 72 1.68 3.09 -1.02
N LEU A 73 1.61 4.04 -0.08
CA LEU A 73 2.42 5.26 -0.06
C LEU A 73 3.48 5.20 1.03
N LEU A 74 4.60 5.87 0.81
CA LEU A 74 5.68 5.97 1.80
C LEU A 74 5.92 7.42 2.21
N TYR A 75 6.24 7.62 3.48
CA TYR A 75 6.84 8.85 3.98
C TYR A 75 8.26 8.61 4.51
N GLY A 76 9.05 9.67 4.62
CA GLY A 76 10.43 9.62 5.06
C GLY A 76 11.44 9.14 4.01
N LEU A 77 11.07 9.21 2.73
CA LEU A 77 11.97 8.86 1.62
C LEU A 77 13.02 9.95 1.36
N PRO A 78 14.15 9.62 0.69
CA PRO A 78 15.16 10.60 0.30
C PRO A 78 14.55 11.74 -0.52
N HIS A 79 14.95 12.98 -0.23
CA HIS A 79 14.47 14.22 -0.85
C HIS A 79 12.98 14.56 -0.64
N GLN A 80 12.22 13.72 0.06
CA GLN A 80 10.82 13.96 0.29
C GLN A 80 10.62 15.15 1.23
N THR A 81 9.64 15.99 0.93
CA THR A 81 9.29 17.19 1.70
C THR A 81 7.82 17.18 2.08
N ARG A 82 7.40 18.03 3.03
CA ARG A 82 5.96 18.25 3.35
C ARG A 82 5.11 18.56 2.13
N GLN A 83 5.61 19.38 1.21
CA GLN A 83 4.91 19.72 -0.03
C GLN A 83 4.88 18.53 -0.99
N GLY A 84 6.00 17.80 -1.11
CA GLY A 84 6.11 16.60 -1.92
C GLY A 84 5.08 15.53 -1.51
N ILE A 85 5.05 15.14 -0.23
CA ILE A 85 4.08 14.15 0.25
C ILE A 85 2.63 14.64 0.09
N SER A 86 2.38 15.95 0.28
CA SER A 86 1.04 16.52 0.04
C SER A 86 0.61 16.36 -1.42
N SER A 87 1.53 16.61 -2.37
CA SER A 87 1.29 16.46 -3.80
C SER A 87 1.04 14.99 -4.17
N THR A 88 1.86 14.08 -3.65
CA THR A 88 1.74 12.63 -3.88
C THR A 88 0.41 12.10 -3.36
N VAL A 89 0.01 12.45 -2.13
CA VAL A 89 -1.27 12.03 -1.55
C VAL A 89 -2.44 12.64 -2.33
N SER A 90 -2.35 13.92 -2.72
CA SER A 90 -3.40 14.58 -3.51
C SER A 90 -3.60 13.88 -4.86
N GLN A 91 -2.52 13.51 -5.55
CA GLN A 91 -2.59 12.74 -6.79
C GLN A 91 -3.18 11.35 -6.53
N ALA A 92 -2.73 10.63 -5.51
CA ALA A 92 -3.26 9.31 -5.17
C ALA A 92 -4.77 9.33 -4.92
N LEU A 93 -5.27 10.36 -4.23
CA LEU A 93 -6.70 10.55 -3.95
C LEU A 93 -7.53 10.76 -5.23
N THR A 94 -6.97 11.30 -6.32
CA THR A 94 -7.69 11.46 -7.59
C THR A 94 -7.98 10.14 -8.30
N MET A 95 -7.27 9.06 -7.94
CA MET A 95 -7.57 7.70 -8.39
C MET A 95 -8.66 7.05 -7.53
N GLU A 96 -9.17 7.76 -6.52
CA GLU A 96 -10.28 7.34 -5.68
C GLU A 96 -10.11 5.93 -5.09
N PRO A 97 -8.96 5.54 -4.51
CA PRO A 97 -8.78 4.20 -4.00
C PRO A 97 -9.79 3.87 -2.88
N ASP A 98 -9.99 2.59 -2.63
CA ASP A 98 -10.88 2.13 -1.56
C ASP A 98 -10.13 2.12 -0.22
N ARG A 99 -8.82 1.86 -0.31
CA ARG A 99 -7.87 1.81 0.81
C ARG A 99 -6.58 2.54 0.45
N MET A 100 -5.92 3.07 1.47
CA MET A 100 -4.58 3.61 1.35
C MET A 100 -3.75 3.13 2.53
N ALA A 101 -2.55 2.66 2.27
CA ALA A 101 -1.58 2.38 3.31
C ALA A 101 -0.45 3.42 3.26
N LEU A 102 -0.04 3.90 4.43
CA LEU A 102 0.97 4.94 4.61
C LEU A 102 2.08 4.43 5.51
N PHE A 103 3.15 3.94 4.89
CA PHE A 103 4.28 3.34 5.60
C PHE A 103 5.42 4.33 5.81
N GLY A 104 6.07 4.26 6.97
CA GLY A 104 7.32 4.96 7.18
C GLY A 104 8.47 4.20 6.52
N TYR A 105 9.28 4.87 5.71
CA TYR A 105 10.49 4.28 5.16
C TYR A 105 11.43 3.85 6.30
N ALA A 106 11.81 2.57 6.29
CA ALA A 106 12.77 2.00 7.22
C ALA A 106 14.15 1.92 6.56
N HIS A 107 15.06 2.81 6.98
CA HIS A 107 16.44 2.82 6.53
C HIS A 107 17.29 1.90 7.42
N VAL A 108 17.65 0.73 6.88
CA VAL A 108 18.37 -0.36 7.55
C VAL A 108 19.49 -0.92 6.67
N PRO A 109 20.47 -0.10 6.22
CA PRO A 109 21.49 -0.49 5.23
C PRO A 109 22.39 -1.65 5.69
N TRP A 110 22.46 -1.91 7.00
CA TRP A 110 23.16 -3.08 7.56
C TRP A 110 22.49 -4.41 7.14
N PHE A 111 21.18 -4.41 6.96
CA PHE A 111 20.38 -5.58 6.57
C PHE A 111 19.99 -5.55 5.09
N LYS A 112 19.60 -4.38 4.56
CA LYS A 112 19.20 -4.19 3.15
C LYS A 112 20.30 -3.45 2.40
N LYS A 113 21.30 -4.19 1.89
CA LYS A 113 22.51 -3.62 1.27
C LYS A 113 22.25 -2.63 0.13
N HIS A 114 21.20 -2.79 -0.67
CA HIS A 114 20.89 -1.82 -1.72
C HIS A 114 20.60 -0.40 -1.19
N GLN A 115 20.20 -0.26 0.08
CA GLN A 115 19.97 1.04 0.71
C GLN A 115 21.27 1.80 0.99
N THR A 116 22.45 1.18 0.91
CA THR A 116 23.74 1.90 1.06
C THR A 116 24.00 2.89 -0.09
N MET A 117 23.25 2.77 -1.18
CA MET A 117 23.31 3.70 -2.32
C MET A 117 22.55 5.00 -2.07
N ILE A 118 21.74 5.06 -1.00
CA ILE A 118 21.03 6.27 -0.58
C ILE A 118 21.96 7.09 0.30
N ASP A 119 22.18 8.35 -0.06
CA ASP A 119 22.87 9.31 0.78
C ASP A 119 21.98 9.67 1.98
N GLU A 120 22.46 9.40 3.20
CA GLU A 120 21.74 9.69 4.43
C GLU A 120 21.43 11.19 4.59
N ALA A 121 22.24 12.08 4.00
CA ALA A 121 21.98 13.52 4.00
C ALA A 121 20.72 13.91 3.23
N TRP A 122 20.18 13.01 2.39
CA TRP A 122 18.93 13.24 1.66
C TRP A 122 17.72 12.78 2.46
N LEU A 123 17.90 12.03 3.54
CA LEU A 123 16.80 11.55 4.37
C LEU A 123 16.26 12.68 5.25
N PRO A 124 14.93 12.82 5.36
CA PRO A 124 14.35 13.73 6.35
C PRO A 124 14.65 13.23 7.76
N ASP A 125 14.90 14.18 8.67
CA ASP A 125 15.07 13.88 10.09
C ASP A 125 13.76 13.39 10.74
N SER A 126 13.81 13.04 12.03
CA SER A 126 12.64 12.52 12.75
C SER A 126 11.47 13.51 12.83
N VAL A 127 11.75 14.81 12.93
CA VAL A 127 10.73 15.88 13.01
C VAL A 127 10.05 16.02 11.66
N GLU A 128 10.83 16.04 10.58
CA GLU A 128 10.31 16.16 9.23
C GLU A 128 9.54 14.89 8.81
N ARG A 129 10.02 13.70 9.17
CA ARG A 129 9.28 12.43 8.97
C ARG A 129 7.93 12.44 9.68
N PHE A 130 7.88 12.91 10.93
CA PHE A 130 6.63 13.01 11.69
C PHE A 130 5.68 14.06 11.12
N ALA A 131 6.21 15.17 10.60
CA ALA A 131 5.39 16.16 9.92
C ALA A 131 4.80 15.60 8.61
N GLN A 132 5.59 14.87 7.82
CA GLN A 132 5.13 14.22 6.59
C GLN A 132 4.01 13.22 6.86
N SER A 133 4.17 12.35 7.87
CA SER A 133 3.16 11.36 8.22
C SER A 133 1.83 12.00 8.66
N GLN A 134 1.88 13.03 9.50
CA GLN A 134 0.69 13.75 9.94
C GLN A 134 -0.02 14.47 8.79
N ILE A 135 0.73 15.09 7.88
CA ILE A 135 0.16 15.79 6.71
C ILE A 135 -0.55 14.78 5.81
N ALA A 136 0.11 13.67 5.48
CA ALA A 136 -0.45 12.63 4.64
C ALA A 136 -1.74 12.03 5.25
N ALA A 137 -1.68 11.63 6.52
CA ALA A 137 -2.84 11.11 7.24
C ALA A 137 -3.98 12.15 7.31
N GLY A 138 -3.65 13.42 7.60
CA GLY A 138 -4.62 14.51 7.66
C GLY A 138 -5.33 14.76 6.32
N LEU A 139 -4.63 14.62 5.19
CA LEU A 139 -5.23 14.74 3.86
C LEU A 139 -6.19 13.58 3.57
N MET A 140 -5.82 12.33 3.91
CA MET A 140 -6.70 11.17 3.74
C MET A 140 -7.97 11.29 4.60
N LEU A 141 -7.84 11.72 5.85
CA LEU A 141 -8.98 11.96 6.74
C LEU A 141 -9.90 13.06 6.21
N LYS A 142 -9.33 14.17 5.72
CA LYS A 142 -10.10 15.26 5.08
C LYS A 142 -10.83 14.80 3.81
N ALA A 143 -10.27 13.83 3.09
CA ALA A 143 -10.89 13.21 1.93
C ALA A 143 -11.96 12.15 2.27
N GLY A 144 -12.28 11.96 3.55
CA GLY A 144 -13.37 11.07 4.00
C GLY A 144 -12.95 9.63 4.28
N TYR A 145 -11.65 9.32 4.29
CA TYR A 145 -11.15 8.03 4.76
C TYR A 145 -11.18 7.97 6.29
N GLN A 146 -11.29 6.77 6.82
CA GLN A 146 -11.18 6.49 8.25
C GLN A 146 -9.87 5.76 8.54
N ALA A 147 -9.21 6.16 9.62
CA ALA A 147 -8.09 5.39 10.14
C ALA A 147 -8.59 4.05 10.68
N VAL A 148 -8.09 2.95 10.12
CA VAL A 148 -8.33 1.58 10.56
C VAL A 148 -7.29 1.17 11.62
N GLY A 149 -6.06 1.68 11.45
CA GLY A 149 -4.94 1.43 12.33
C GLY A 149 -3.89 2.53 12.21
N PHE A 150 -2.64 2.20 12.52
CA PHE A 150 -1.54 3.17 12.49
C PHE A 150 -1.22 3.69 11.09
N ASP A 151 -1.30 2.81 10.10
CA ASP A 151 -0.82 3.00 8.73
C ASP A 151 -1.90 2.79 7.67
N HIS A 152 -3.08 2.27 8.04
CA HIS A 152 -4.14 1.95 7.09
C HIS A 152 -5.34 2.89 7.19
N PHE A 153 -5.79 3.34 6.02
CA PHE A 153 -6.94 4.21 5.82
C PHE A 153 -7.90 3.54 4.85
N ALA A 154 -9.20 3.58 5.13
CA ALA A 154 -10.21 2.99 4.26
C ALA A 154 -11.44 3.88 4.18
N ARG A 155 -12.16 3.84 3.05
CA ARG A 155 -13.44 4.55 2.93
C ARG A 155 -14.43 4.06 3.99
N SER A 156 -15.35 4.91 4.43
CA SER A 156 -16.28 4.61 5.52
C SER A 156 -17.13 3.35 5.30
N GLY A 157 -17.46 3.03 4.04
CA GLY A 157 -18.20 1.83 3.63
C GLY A 157 -17.34 0.59 3.40
N ASP A 158 -16.01 0.70 3.41
CA ASP A 158 -15.11 -0.45 3.24
C ASP A 158 -15.20 -1.40 4.44
N ALA A 159 -15.06 -2.70 4.16
CA ALA A 159 -15.13 -3.76 5.17
C ALA A 159 -14.15 -3.56 6.34
N LEU A 160 -12.95 -3.04 6.11
CA LEU A 160 -11.98 -2.75 7.17
C LEU A 160 -12.44 -1.62 8.08
N ALA A 161 -13.00 -0.54 7.51
CA ALA A 161 -13.53 0.56 8.29
C ALA A 161 -14.74 0.11 9.14
N VAL A 162 -15.62 -0.72 8.57
CA VAL A 162 -16.74 -1.34 9.30
C VAL A 162 -16.21 -2.25 10.42
N ALA A 163 -15.22 -3.10 10.13
CA ALA A 163 -14.64 -4.02 11.09
C ALA A 163 -13.95 -3.28 12.26
N ALA A 164 -13.23 -2.19 11.96
CA ALA A 164 -12.63 -1.33 12.97
C ALA A 164 -13.69 -0.71 13.91
N ARG A 165 -14.76 -0.13 13.36
CA ARG A 165 -15.85 0.46 14.16
C ARG A 165 -16.61 -0.56 15.01
N THR A 166 -16.79 -1.78 14.48
CA THR A 166 -17.52 -2.85 15.16
C THR A 166 -16.65 -3.70 16.08
N ARG A 167 -15.35 -3.39 16.20
CA ARG A 167 -14.37 -4.15 16.99
C ARG A 167 -14.24 -5.61 16.57
N THR A 168 -14.30 -5.83 15.26
CA THR A 168 -14.18 -7.14 14.63
C THR A 168 -13.01 -7.21 13.66
N LEU A 169 -12.14 -6.19 13.70
CA LEU A 169 -10.92 -6.11 12.92
C LEU A 169 -9.91 -7.15 13.40
N HIS A 170 -9.34 -7.89 12.46
CA HIS A 170 -8.24 -8.81 12.71
C HIS A 170 -6.97 -8.28 12.04
N ARG A 171 -5.83 -8.85 12.42
CA ARG A 171 -4.54 -8.57 11.78
C ARG A 171 -3.78 -9.87 11.60
N ASN A 172 -3.29 -10.11 10.40
CA ASN A 172 -2.39 -11.22 10.07
C ASN A 172 -1.08 -10.65 9.48
N PHE A 173 -0.26 -11.51 8.87
CA PHE A 173 1.03 -11.10 8.28
C PHE A 173 0.90 -10.13 7.09
N GLN A 174 -0.23 -10.11 6.39
CA GLN A 174 -0.50 -9.21 5.27
C GLN A 174 -1.08 -7.86 5.71
N GLY A 175 -1.42 -7.70 7.00
CA GLY A 175 -1.97 -6.46 7.54
C GLY A 175 -3.35 -6.64 8.16
N TYR A 176 -4.15 -5.58 8.14
CA TYR A 176 -5.51 -5.60 8.67
C TYR A 176 -6.47 -6.35 7.75
N THR A 177 -7.34 -7.15 8.33
CA THR A 177 -8.31 -7.97 7.60
C THR A 177 -9.64 -8.08 8.34
N GLU A 178 -10.72 -8.15 7.57
CA GLU A 178 -12.05 -8.56 8.02
C GLU A 178 -12.21 -10.10 8.09
N ASP A 179 -11.26 -10.84 7.53
CA ASP A 179 -11.24 -12.30 7.57
C ASP A 179 -10.98 -12.80 9.00
N ARG A 180 -11.79 -13.78 9.40
CA ARG A 180 -11.76 -14.41 10.72
C ARG A 180 -11.25 -15.85 10.68
N CYS A 181 -10.67 -16.28 9.56
CA CYS A 181 -10.09 -17.60 9.45
C CYS A 181 -8.95 -17.75 10.47
N ASP A 182 -9.08 -18.76 11.35
CA ASP A 182 -8.04 -19.10 12.35
C ASP A 182 -6.78 -19.73 11.71
N THR A 183 -6.89 -20.14 10.45
CA THR A 183 -5.86 -20.87 9.72
C THR A 183 -5.43 -20.10 8.48
N LEU A 184 -4.16 -19.73 8.43
CA LEU A 184 -3.47 -19.18 7.27
C LEU A 184 -2.42 -20.19 6.81
N ILE A 185 -2.50 -20.63 5.55
CA ILE A 185 -1.51 -21.52 4.96
C ILE A 185 -0.59 -20.68 4.08
N GLY A 186 0.65 -20.50 4.52
CA GLY A 186 1.71 -19.88 3.73
C GLY A 186 2.30 -20.89 2.75
N LEU A 187 2.49 -20.48 1.50
CA LEU A 187 3.15 -21.28 0.48
C LEU A 187 4.34 -20.51 -0.11
N GLY A 188 5.42 -21.24 -0.39
CA GLY A 188 6.63 -20.69 -1.01
C GLY A 188 7.66 -20.16 0.00
N PRO A 189 8.82 -19.69 -0.52
CA PRO A 189 9.93 -19.25 0.32
C PRO A 189 9.52 -18.11 1.26
N SER A 190 9.96 -18.19 2.52
CA SER A 190 9.72 -17.20 3.61
C SER A 190 8.27 -17.03 4.07
N SER A 191 7.31 -17.74 3.47
CA SER A 191 5.90 -17.66 3.85
C SER A 191 5.69 -18.12 5.29
N ILE A 192 4.75 -17.48 5.99
CA ILE A 192 4.42 -17.83 7.38
C ILE A 192 3.00 -18.33 7.41
N SER A 193 2.82 -19.54 7.96
CA SER A 193 1.52 -20.12 8.27
C SER A 193 1.12 -19.79 9.70
N GLN A 194 -0.19 -19.65 9.93
CA GLN A 194 -0.80 -19.53 11.25
C GLN A 194 -1.80 -20.66 11.41
N PHE A 195 -1.68 -21.43 12.49
CA PHE A 195 -2.65 -22.43 12.92
C PHE A 195 -3.09 -22.12 14.34
N ARG A 196 -4.14 -22.80 14.82
CA ARG A 196 -4.56 -22.69 16.22
C ARG A 196 -3.46 -23.03 17.23
N GLN A 197 -2.52 -23.89 16.83
CA GLN A 197 -1.42 -24.36 17.66
C GLN A 197 -0.21 -23.42 17.64
N GLY A 198 -0.15 -22.44 16.72
CA GLY A 198 0.97 -21.52 16.59
C GLY A 198 1.35 -21.22 15.14
N TYR A 199 2.57 -20.71 14.96
CA TYR A 199 3.10 -20.27 13.67
C TYR A 199 4.14 -21.25 13.10
N ALA A 200 4.26 -21.30 11.77
CA ALA A 200 5.30 -22.06 11.07
C ALA A 200 5.87 -21.24 9.89
N GLN A 201 7.19 -21.29 9.67
CA GLN A 201 7.91 -20.60 8.59
C GLN A 201 8.98 -21.52 7.99
#